data_AF-A0A2P7ZU72-F1
#
_entry.id   AF-A0A2P7ZU72-F1
#
_cell.length_a   1.000
_cell.length_b   1.000
_cell.length_c   1.000
_cell.angle_alpha   90.00
_cell.angle_beta   90.00
_cell.angle_gamma   90.00
#
_symmetry.space_group_name_H-M   'P 1'
#
loop_
_entity.id
_entity.type
_entity.pdbx_description
1 polymer ?
#
loop_
_entity_poly.entity_id
_entity_poly.type
_entity_poly.pdbx_seq_one_letter_code
_entity_poly.pdbx_strand_id
1 'polypeptide(L)'
;MTAMNTKGRWPICIGIAATLVFIIGMVHQSREHLPESIRKYTSFHDHAQEHQVSKLDPVMQNAPSFYEIAIKHGTDKVTDHSYQDMYETYLPALRDKNLKMLEIGLGCDMSYGPGASYYTWLEYFPNVDLYFIEYNAKCAEQWADKTTGATIITGDQGDAVFLEKFMSEHGKDFDIIIDDGGHTMEQQQTSLKHLWKAVKPGGIYFCEDLQTSYWDNYGGGSVAVKEGKKTMMQYIHLLIEDITYGPRRVQFEQVEQMVHIDCGRENEFNEAINHDFLNVLTITSPSTHLFINLHHQPMQLIHNLLILLLTLTTQVLANHHHGQHPFVSPDELGNDPYTGLKMSSSSKSLNVFKKPLALHSTSPMTGFLRNGYCEVPASDFGNHGVAAEVSEEFLDFSASRGNDLRPVGLKGGCKWCLCASRWLEAFEARGQQGDKVVPKIFLNATNESALKKIKLEDLKAFAVDKEQ
;
A
#
# COMPACT_ATOMS: atom_id res chain seq x y z
N MET A 1 -71.06 -2.11 -24.99
CA MET A 1 -70.55 -1.15 -25.99
C MET A 1 -69.50 -0.33 -25.27
N THR A 2 -68.20 -0.38 -25.52
CA THR A 2 -67.41 -0.45 -26.77
C THR A 2 -66.01 -0.95 -26.39
N ALA A 3 -65.56 -2.08 -26.94
CA ALA A 3 -64.65 -2.18 -28.09
C ALA A 3 -63.23 -1.64 -27.82
N MET A 4 -62.31 -2.59 -27.62
CA MET A 4 -60.86 -2.44 -27.61
C MET A 4 -60.38 -1.76 -28.89
N ASN A 5 -59.50 -0.76 -28.76
CA ASN A 5 -58.76 -0.19 -29.88
C ASN A 5 -57.25 -0.43 -29.65
N THR A 6 -56.79 -1.64 -30.00
CA THR A 6 -55.37 -2.00 -30.07
C THR A 6 -54.83 -1.67 -31.47
N LYS A 7 -54.65 -0.39 -31.76
CA LYS A 7 -53.86 0.07 -32.91
C LYS A 7 -52.94 1.19 -32.44
N GLY A 8 -51.67 0.86 -32.17
CA GLY A 8 -50.68 1.90 -31.89
C GLY A 8 -49.33 1.49 -31.30
N ARG A 9 -49.10 0.24 -30.86
CA ARG A 9 -47.81 -0.15 -30.23
C ARG A 9 -47.02 -1.26 -30.93
N TRP A 10 -47.41 -1.66 -32.14
CA TRP A 10 -46.68 -2.68 -32.91
C TRP A 10 -45.52 -2.17 -33.82
N PRO A 11 -45.52 -0.94 -34.39
CA PRO A 11 -44.41 -0.54 -35.26
C PRO A 11 -43.11 -0.16 -34.50
N ILE A 12 -43.19 0.19 -33.21
CA ILE A 12 -42.02 0.62 -32.42
C ILE A 12 -41.27 -0.60 -31.84
N CYS A 13 -41.99 -1.62 -31.36
CA CYS A 13 -41.37 -2.83 -30.81
C CYS A 13 -40.68 -3.69 -31.88
N ILE A 14 -41.21 -3.71 -33.12
CA ILE A 14 -40.58 -4.42 -34.24
C ILE A 14 -39.29 -3.69 -34.68
N GLY A 15 -39.25 -2.35 -34.66
CA GLY A 15 -38.05 -1.57 -34.95
C GLY A 15 -36.92 -1.76 -33.94
N ILE A 16 -37.24 -1.81 -32.65
CA ILE A 16 -36.24 -2.03 -31.58
C ILE A 16 -35.72 -3.48 -31.62
N ALA A 17 -36.58 -4.47 -31.82
CA ALA A 17 -36.16 -5.86 -31.95
C ALA A 17 -35.29 -6.10 -33.20
N ALA A 18 -35.64 -5.50 -34.35
CA ALA A 18 -34.84 -5.58 -35.57
C ALA A 18 -33.45 -4.93 -35.40
N THR A 19 -33.37 -3.82 -34.66
CA THR A 19 -32.09 -3.13 -34.40
C THR A 19 -31.20 -3.93 -33.43
N LEU A 20 -31.78 -4.55 -32.40
CA LEU A 20 -31.05 -5.44 -31.48
C LEU A 20 -30.55 -6.70 -32.17
N VAL A 21 -31.35 -7.31 -33.05
CA VAL A 21 -30.90 -8.48 -33.84
C VAL A 21 -29.80 -8.09 -34.82
N PHE A 22 -29.84 -6.88 -35.40
CA PHE A 22 -28.76 -6.38 -36.26
C PHE A 22 -27.47 -6.11 -35.49
N ILE A 23 -27.56 -5.52 -34.29
CA ILE A 23 -26.40 -5.28 -33.41
C ILE A 23 -25.82 -6.60 -32.90
N ILE A 24 -26.65 -7.55 -32.48
CA ILE A 24 -26.20 -8.89 -32.07
C ILE A 24 -25.57 -9.62 -33.26
N GLY A 25 -26.14 -9.50 -34.46
CA GLY A 25 -25.56 -10.04 -35.70
C GLY A 25 -24.19 -9.44 -36.04
N MET A 26 -24.02 -8.11 -35.88
CA MET A 26 -22.72 -7.44 -36.06
C MET A 26 -21.70 -7.80 -34.96
N VAL A 27 -22.14 -8.04 -33.73
CA VAL A 27 -21.29 -8.51 -32.62
C VAL A 27 -20.91 -9.98 -32.80
N HIS A 28 -21.78 -10.81 -33.37
CA HIS A 28 -21.47 -12.21 -33.68
C HIS A 28 -20.53 -12.31 -34.89
N GLN A 29 -20.80 -11.53 -35.95
CA GLN A 29 -19.95 -11.48 -37.15
C GLN A 29 -18.58 -10.85 -36.87
N SER A 30 -18.46 -9.94 -35.90
CA SER A 30 -17.16 -9.42 -35.44
C SER A 30 -16.41 -10.41 -34.53
N ARG A 31 -17.10 -11.31 -33.82
CA ARG A 31 -16.49 -12.37 -33.01
C ARG A 31 -15.91 -13.52 -33.83
N GLU A 32 -16.52 -13.86 -34.96
CA GLU A 32 -15.98 -14.90 -35.86
C GLU A 32 -14.81 -14.43 -36.73
N HIS A 33 -14.46 -13.14 -36.70
CA HIS A 33 -13.30 -12.57 -37.40
C HIS A 33 -12.26 -11.98 -36.44
N LEU A 34 -12.31 -12.34 -35.16
CA LEU A 34 -11.22 -12.01 -34.24
C LEU A 34 -9.99 -12.85 -34.59
N PRO A 35 -8.81 -12.23 -34.84
CA PRO A 35 -7.56 -12.95 -34.99
C PRO A 35 -7.32 -13.85 -33.77
N GLU A 36 -6.72 -15.03 -33.99
CA GLU A 36 -6.43 -16.03 -32.94
C GLU A 36 -5.78 -15.44 -31.67
N SER A 37 -5.03 -14.34 -31.83
CA SER A 37 -4.40 -13.59 -30.74
C SER A 37 -5.40 -12.95 -29.76
N ILE A 38 -6.58 -12.50 -30.19
CA ILE A 38 -7.56 -11.85 -29.31
C ILE A 38 -8.41 -12.88 -28.57
N ARG A 39 -8.70 -14.04 -29.19
CA ARG A 39 -9.36 -15.16 -28.50
C ARG A 39 -8.52 -15.68 -27.33
N LYS A 40 -7.19 -15.61 -27.46
CA LYS A 40 -6.22 -15.92 -26.41
C LYS A 40 -6.18 -14.88 -25.29
N TYR A 41 -6.55 -13.63 -25.55
CA TYR A 41 -6.58 -12.54 -24.57
C TYR A 41 -7.82 -12.59 -23.67
N THR A 42 -8.98 -12.98 -24.21
CA THR A 42 -10.19 -13.22 -23.39
C THR A 42 -10.03 -14.43 -22.49
N SER A 43 -9.27 -15.47 -22.91
CA SER A 43 -8.90 -16.57 -22.01
C SER A 43 -7.76 -16.20 -21.04
N PHE A 44 -6.99 -15.15 -21.33
CA PHE A 44 -5.91 -14.68 -20.45
C PHE A 44 -6.42 -13.89 -19.24
N HIS A 45 -7.58 -13.23 -19.35
CA HIS A 45 -8.21 -12.59 -18.20
C HIS A 45 -8.84 -13.61 -17.24
N ASP A 46 -9.35 -14.73 -17.75
CA ASP A 46 -9.74 -15.87 -16.90
C ASP A 46 -8.51 -16.53 -16.25
N HIS A 47 -7.37 -16.63 -16.96
CA HIS A 47 -6.13 -17.21 -16.40
C HIS A 47 -5.33 -16.29 -15.47
N ALA A 48 -5.57 -14.98 -15.46
CA ALA A 48 -4.90 -14.06 -14.55
C ALA A 48 -5.42 -14.16 -13.10
N GLN A 49 -6.68 -14.54 -12.92
CA GLN A 49 -7.21 -14.94 -11.61
C GLN A 49 -6.68 -16.31 -11.17
N GLU A 50 -6.36 -17.20 -12.11
CA GLU A 50 -5.86 -18.54 -11.82
C GLU A 50 -4.36 -18.57 -11.44
N HIS A 51 -3.55 -17.65 -11.97
CA HIS A 51 -2.10 -17.71 -11.80
C HIS A 51 -1.55 -17.14 -10.47
N GLN A 52 -2.30 -16.28 -9.74
CA GLN A 52 -1.91 -15.90 -8.37
C GLN A 52 -2.35 -16.91 -7.31
N VAL A 53 -3.35 -17.74 -7.61
CA VAL A 53 -3.79 -18.85 -6.75
C VAL A 53 -2.76 -20.00 -6.77
N SER A 54 -1.91 -20.09 -7.80
CA SER A 54 -1.09 -21.28 -8.11
C SER A 54 0.22 -21.48 -7.31
N LYS A 55 0.48 -20.73 -6.23
CA LYS A 55 1.70 -20.90 -5.40
C LYS A 55 1.50 -20.93 -3.88
N LEU A 56 0.26 -20.91 -3.40
CA LEU A 56 -0.05 -21.30 -2.02
C LEU A 56 -0.11 -22.83 -1.94
N ASP A 57 0.19 -23.40 -0.77
CA ASP A 57 0.06 -24.85 -0.54
C ASP A 57 -1.29 -25.36 -1.09
N PRO A 58 -1.36 -26.57 -1.69
CA PRO A 58 -2.60 -27.07 -2.31
C PRO A 58 -3.83 -27.12 -1.38
N VAL A 59 -3.62 -27.00 -0.06
CA VAL A 59 -4.67 -26.89 0.97
C VAL A 59 -5.31 -25.50 0.99
N MET A 60 -4.55 -24.43 0.68
CA MET A 60 -4.99 -23.03 0.72
C MET A 60 -5.85 -22.62 -0.48
N GLN A 61 -5.84 -23.37 -1.58
CA GLN A 61 -6.61 -23.02 -2.79
C GLN A 61 -8.13 -23.23 -2.65
N ASN A 62 -8.59 -23.91 -1.60
CA ASN A 62 -10.02 -24.17 -1.35
C ASN A 62 -10.55 -23.51 -0.07
N ALA A 63 -9.72 -22.77 0.68
CA ALA A 63 -10.17 -22.07 1.88
C ALA A 63 -10.84 -20.74 1.47
N PRO A 64 -12.00 -20.38 2.04
CA PRO A 64 -12.62 -19.08 1.77
C PRO A 64 -11.69 -17.94 2.18
N SER A 65 -11.59 -16.89 1.38
CA SER A 65 -10.85 -15.66 1.69
C SER A 65 -11.34 -15.01 2.99
N PHE A 66 -10.55 -14.10 3.57
CA PHE A 66 -10.99 -13.32 4.71
C PHE A 66 -12.28 -12.56 4.39
N TYR A 67 -12.35 -11.92 3.22
CA TYR A 67 -13.52 -11.19 2.75
C TYR A 67 -14.79 -12.06 2.74
N GLU A 68 -14.71 -13.28 2.19
CA GLU A 68 -15.87 -14.19 2.10
C GLU A 68 -16.41 -14.62 3.47
N ILE A 69 -15.52 -14.79 4.46
CA ILE A 69 -15.93 -15.13 5.83
C ILE A 69 -16.45 -13.91 6.57
N ALA A 70 -15.75 -12.78 6.47
CA ALA A 70 -16.13 -11.55 7.13
C ALA A 70 -17.50 -11.03 6.63
N ILE A 71 -17.76 -11.09 5.32
CA ILE A 71 -19.05 -10.67 4.75
C ILE A 71 -20.18 -11.61 5.15
N LYS A 72 -19.90 -12.91 5.30
CA LYS A 72 -20.86 -13.91 5.77
C LYS A 72 -21.32 -13.63 7.20
N HIS A 73 -20.40 -13.22 8.07
CA HIS A 73 -20.70 -12.87 9.47
C HIS A 73 -21.12 -11.41 9.66
N GLY A 74 -21.01 -10.59 8.61
CA GLY A 74 -21.51 -9.22 8.57
C GLY A 74 -20.73 -8.25 9.46
N THR A 75 -19.40 -8.42 9.56
CA THR A 75 -18.55 -7.45 10.27
C THR A 75 -18.28 -6.23 9.39
N ASP A 76 -18.37 -5.07 10.02
CA ASP A 76 -17.93 -3.76 9.55
C ASP A 76 -16.54 -3.75 8.92
N LYS A 77 -15.61 -4.62 9.35
CA LYS A 77 -14.30 -4.82 8.72
C LYS A 77 -14.33 -4.95 7.20
N VAL A 78 -15.44 -5.45 6.64
CA VAL A 78 -15.66 -5.52 5.18
C VAL A 78 -17.00 -4.94 4.70
N THR A 79 -17.95 -4.62 5.61
CA THR A 79 -19.22 -4.00 5.21
C THR A 79 -19.14 -2.48 5.16
N ASP A 80 -18.44 -1.88 6.13
CA ASP A 80 -18.26 -0.43 6.23
C ASP A 80 -16.81 -0.03 5.90
N HIS A 81 -15.88 -0.96 6.10
CA HIS A 81 -14.45 -0.81 5.86
C HIS A 81 -13.95 -1.74 4.75
N SER A 82 -12.68 -1.59 4.38
CA SER A 82 -11.96 -2.45 3.43
C SER A 82 -10.74 -3.13 4.06
N TYR A 83 -10.85 -3.59 5.31
CA TYR A 83 -9.74 -4.17 6.06
C TYR A 83 -9.29 -5.54 5.54
N GLN A 84 -10.07 -6.18 4.64
CA GLN A 84 -9.66 -7.43 4.00
C GLN A 84 -8.31 -7.32 3.28
N ASP A 85 -8.00 -6.16 2.68
CA ASP A 85 -6.76 -5.99 1.90
C ASP A 85 -5.53 -6.15 2.83
N MET A 86 -5.64 -5.62 4.05
CA MET A 86 -4.61 -5.77 5.07
C MET A 86 -4.63 -7.18 5.67
N TYR A 87 -5.79 -7.68 6.11
CA TYR A 87 -5.86 -8.99 6.75
C TYR A 87 -5.40 -10.13 5.83
N GLU A 88 -5.78 -10.11 4.56
CA GLU A 88 -5.36 -11.09 3.56
C GLU A 88 -3.86 -10.97 3.22
N THR A 89 -3.22 -9.83 3.49
CA THR A 89 -1.76 -9.69 3.32
C THR A 89 -0.99 -10.45 4.39
N TYR A 90 -1.46 -10.41 5.64
CA TYR A 90 -0.67 -10.84 6.79
C TYR A 90 -1.12 -12.16 7.42
N LEU A 91 -2.40 -12.50 7.34
CA LEU A 91 -2.99 -13.63 8.06
C LEU A 91 -2.95 -14.99 7.35
N PRO A 92 -2.93 -15.13 6.01
CA PRO A 92 -3.08 -16.44 5.37
C PRO A 92 -2.03 -17.47 5.81
N ALA A 93 -0.77 -17.05 6.02
CA ALA A 93 0.31 -17.93 6.47
C ALA A 93 0.17 -18.44 7.91
N LEU A 94 -0.79 -17.92 8.67
CA LEU A 94 -1.07 -18.30 10.05
C LEU A 94 -2.29 -19.22 10.18
N ARG A 95 -3.08 -19.37 9.12
CA ARG A 95 -4.44 -19.92 9.17
C ARG A 95 -4.59 -21.27 9.85
N ASP A 96 -3.70 -22.20 9.55
CA ASP A 96 -3.75 -23.57 10.07
C ASP A 96 -2.96 -23.77 11.37
N LYS A 97 -2.31 -22.72 11.88
CA LYS A 97 -1.49 -22.81 13.10
C LYS A 97 -2.37 -22.79 14.35
N ASN A 98 -1.86 -23.35 15.44
CA ASN A 98 -2.41 -23.05 16.76
C ASN A 98 -1.98 -21.64 17.12
N LEU A 99 -2.95 -20.73 17.22
CA LEU A 99 -2.70 -19.31 17.44
C LEU A 99 -3.30 -18.87 18.75
N LYS A 100 -2.62 -17.96 19.43
CA LYS A 100 -3.22 -17.19 20.52
C LYS A 100 -3.47 -15.77 20.05
N MET A 101 -4.72 -15.34 20.11
CA MET A 101 -5.17 -14.09 19.51
C MET A 101 -5.96 -13.25 20.51
N LEU A 102 -5.72 -11.94 20.53
CA LEU A 102 -6.49 -10.96 21.27
C LEU A 102 -7.14 -9.98 20.31
N GLU A 103 -8.43 -9.72 20.46
CA GLU A 103 -9.12 -8.54 19.89
C GLU A 103 -9.63 -7.65 21.04
N ILE A 104 -9.33 -6.36 21.01
CA ILE A 104 -9.93 -5.37 21.90
C ILE A 104 -11.18 -4.87 21.20
N GLY A 105 -12.32 -4.90 21.90
CA GLY A 105 -13.63 -4.57 21.34
C GLY A 105 -14.40 -5.83 20.94
N LEU A 106 -15.47 -6.14 21.68
CA LEU A 106 -16.36 -7.26 21.34
C LEU A 106 -17.47 -6.81 20.35
N GLY A 107 -17.59 -5.51 20.11
CA GLY A 107 -18.66 -4.88 19.32
C GLY A 107 -19.93 -4.60 20.15
N CYS A 108 -19.77 -4.33 21.43
CA CYS A 108 -20.89 -4.11 22.36
C CYS A 108 -21.66 -2.79 22.15
N ASP A 109 -21.07 -1.85 21.44
CA ASP A 109 -21.61 -0.58 20.99
C ASP A 109 -22.22 -0.63 19.58
N MET A 110 -22.05 -1.74 18.88
CA MET A 110 -22.61 -1.93 17.54
C MET A 110 -24.13 -2.10 17.56
N SER A 111 -24.78 -1.52 16.55
CA SER A 111 -26.25 -1.54 16.43
C SER A 111 -26.85 -2.96 16.31
N TYR A 112 -26.06 -3.90 15.79
CA TYR A 112 -26.41 -5.32 15.66
C TYR A 112 -25.96 -6.17 16.85
N GLY A 113 -25.31 -5.57 17.85
CA GLY A 113 -24.71 -6.24 19.00
C GLY A 113 -23.37 -6.92 18.68
N PRO A 114 -22.69 -7.45 19.70
CA PRO A 114 -21.41 -8.11 19.52
C PRO A 114 -21.53 -9.42 18.74
N GLY A 115 -20.41 -9.83 18.14
CA GLY A 115 -20.25 -11.20 17.63
C GLY A 115 -19.78 -11.32 16.18
N ALA A 116 -19.92 -10.28 15.36
CA ALA A 116 -19.57 -10.38 13.93
C ALA A 116 -18.08 -10.71 13.70
N SER A 117 -17.16 -9.99 14.36
CA SER A 117 -15.72 -10.30 14.33
C SER A 117 -15.41 -11.63 15.04
N TYR A 118 -16.04 -11.90 16.19
CA TYR A 118 -15.91 -13.16 16.92
C TYR A 118 -16.18 -14.40 16.05
N TYR A 119 -17.31 -14.44 15.32
CA TYR A 119 -17.61 -15.56 14.43
C TYR A 119 -16.69 -15.59 13.21
N THR A 120 -16.27 -14.41 12.72
CA THR A 120 -15.28 -14.28 11.64
C THR A 120 -13.97 -14.94 12.03
N TRP A 121 -13.42 -14.64 13.21
CA TRP A 121 -12.14 -15.17 13.67
C TRP A 121 -12.19 -16.67 13.95
N LEU A 122 -13.26 -17.18 14.56
CA LEU A 122 -13.42 -18.62 14.80
C LEU A 122 -13.54 -19.43 13.50
N GLU A 123 -14.12 -18.88 12.45
CA GLU A 123 -14.19 -19.53 11.14
C GLU A 123 -12.89 -19.36 10.34
N TYR A 124 -12.24 -18.20 10.43
CA TYR A 124 -11.00 -17.93 9.71
C TYR A 124 -9.83 -18.73 10.28
N PHE A 125 -9.72 -18.85 11.61
CA PHE A 125 -8.68 -19.59 12.32
C PHE A 125 -9.26 -20.77 13.12
N PRO A 126 -9.32 -21.98 12.55
CA PRO A 126 -9.95 -23.14 13.19
C PRO A 126 -9.31 -23.58 14.52
N ASN A 127 -8.05 -23.19 14.77
CA ASN A 127 -7.26 -23.58 15.95
C ASN A 127 -6.85 -22.36 16.81
N VAL A 128 -7.69 -21.33 16.88
CA VAL A 128 -7.43 -20.12 17.66
C VAL A 128 -7.83 -20.28 19.14
N ASP A 129 -6.94 -19.88 20.04
CA ASP A 129 -7.24 -19.53 21.43
C ASP A 129 -7.54 -18.02 21.47
N LEU A 130 -8.83 -17.69 21.38
CA LEU A 130 -9.31 -16.33 21.14
C LEU A 130 -9.67 -15.62 22.44
N TYR A 131 -9.16 -14.39 22.59
CA TYR A 131 -9.40 -13.51 23.72
C TYR A 131 -10.06 -12.22 23.25
N PHE A 132 -10.94 -11.69 24.09
CA PHE A 132 -11.49 -10.35 23.93
C PHE A 132 -11.25 -9.50 25.18
N ILE A 133 -10.94 -8.22 24.99
CA ILE A 133 -11.08 -7.20 26.03
C ILE A 133 -12.30 -6.33 25.71
N GLU A 134 -13.25 -6.24 26.63
CA GLU A 134 -14.49 -5.46 26.46
C GLU A 134 -14.75 -4.59 27.69
N TYR A 135 -14.94 -3.28 27.50
CA TYR A 135 -15.12 -2.36 28.62
C TYR A 135 -16.55 -2.42 29.20
N ASN A 136 -17.54 -2.77 28.38
CA ASN A 136 -18.93 -2.86 28.79
C ASN A 136 -19.24 -4.21 29.46
N ALA A 137 -18.96 -4.28 30.77
CA ALA A 137 -19.19 -5.45 31.61
C ALA A 137 -20.56 -6.11 31.45
N LYS A 138 -21.62 -5.28 31.38
CA LYS A 138 -23.01 -5.76 31.27
C LYS A 138 -23.27 -6.42 29.93
N CYS A 139 -22.74 -5.83 28.86
CA CYS A 139 -22.85 -6.41 27.53
C CYS A 139 -22.05 -7.71 27.43
N ALA A 140 -20.80 -7.73 27.91
CA ALA A 140 -19.99 -8.94 27.97
C ALA A 140 -20.72 -10.09 28.71
N GLU A 141 -21.30 -9.81 29.88
CA GLU A 141 -22.09 -10.77 30.64
C GLU A 141 -23.35 -11.23 29.86
N GLN A 142 -24.07 -10.30 29.23
CA GLN A 142 -25.26 -10.59 28.44
C GLN A 142 -24.97 -11.54 27.26
N TRP A 143 -23.75 -11.49 26.70
CA TRP A 143 -23.37 -12.27 25.53
C TRP A 143 -22.47 -13.46 25.82
N ALA A 144 -22.14 -13.71 27.09
CA ALA A 144 -21.25 -14.80 27.51
C ALA A 144 -21.69 -16.18 26.96
N ASP A 145 -22.99 -16.49 27.00
CA ASP A 145 -23.52 -17.77 26.49
C ASP A 145 -23.40 -17.92 24.97
N LYS A 146 -23.25 -16.82 24.23
CA LYS A 146 -23.15 -16.78 22.76
C LYS A 146 -21.71 -16.68 22.25
N THR A 147 -20.76 -16.45 23.15
CA THR A 147 -19.35 -16.17 22.84
C THR A 147 -18.40 -17.18 23.50
N THR A 148 -18.91 -18.38 23.78
CA THR A 148 -18.22 -19.46 24.52
C THR A 148 -16.95 -20.00 23.86
N GLY A 149 -16.72 -19.69 22.59
CA GLY A 149 -15.50 -20.02 21.85
C GLY A 149 -14.34 -19.05 22.10
N ALA A 150 -14.52 -18.02 22.93
CA ALA A 150 -13.49 -17.08 23.30
C ALA A 150 -13.49 -16.80 24.82
N THR A 151 -12.34 -16.38 25.34
CA THR A 151 -12.22 -15.86 26.69
C THR A 151 -12.46 -14.34 26.67
N ILE A 152 -13.56 -13.87 27.27
CA ILE A 152 -13.86 -12.44 27.37
C ILE A 152 -13.42 -11.90 28.72
N ILE A 153 -12.61 -10.84 28.68
CA ILE A 153 -12.11 -10.13 29.86
C ILE A 153 -12.73 -8.73 29.87
N THR A 154 -13.39 -8.40 30.96
CA THR A 154 -13.94 -7.05 31.13
C THR A 154 -12.87 -6.07 31.62
N GLY A 155 -12.64 -4.99 30.87
CA GLY A 155 -11.77 -3.90 31.28
C GLY A 155 -11.54 -2.83 30.21
N ASP A 156 -10.93 -1.72 30.61
CA ASP A 156 -10.67 -0.58 29.73
C ASP A 156 -9.25 -0.66 29.15
N GLN A 157 -9.13 -0.63 27.82
CA GLN A 157 -7.83 -0.61 27.15
C GLN A 157 -7.01 0.66 27.45
N GLY A 158 -7.65 1.73 27.91
CA GLY A 158 -6.98 2.95 28.37
C GLY A 158 -6.36 2.83 29.77
N ASP A 159 -6.65 1.76 30.51
CA ASP A 159 -6.10 1.53 31.85
C ASP A 159 -4.86 0.64 31.79
N ALA A 160 -3.69 1.27 31.90
CA ALA A 160 -2.39 0.59 31.95
C ALA A 160 -2.29 -0.46 33.08
N VAL A 161 -2.92 -0.22 34.25
CA VAL A 161 -2.88 -1.17 35.37
C VAL A 161 -3.68 -2.42 35.02
N PHE A 162 -4.84 -2.24 34.39
CA PHE A 162 -5.64 -3.34 33.88
C PHE A 162 -4.86 -4.15 32.82
N LEU A 163 -4.22 -3.49 31.85
CA LEU A 163 -3.46 -4.19 30.79
C LEU A 163 -2.27 -4.98 31.34
N GLU A 164 -1.54 -4.44 32.31
CA GLU A 164 -0.46 -5.19 32.98
C GLU A 164 -1.00 -6.39 33.76
N LYS A 165 -2.15 -6.23 34.43
CA LYS A 165 -2.83 -7.34 35.11
C LYS A 165 -3.28 -8.41 34.10
N PHE A 166 -3.92 -8.02 33.00
CA PHE A 166 -4.33 -8.90 31.93
C PHE A 166 -3.15 -9.74 31.41
N MET A 167 -2.02 -9.09 31.08
CA MET A 167 -0.82 -9.80 30.64
C MET A 167 -0.25 -10.74 31.71
N SER A 168 -0.39 -10.40 32.99
CA SER A 168 0.07 -11.26 34.09
C SER A 168 -0.78 -12.51 34.27
N GLU A 169 -2.09 -12.43 34.01
CA GLU A 169 -3.05 -13.52 34.19
C GLU A 169 -3.16 -14.39 32.93
N HIS A 170 -3.01 -13.79 31.75
CA HIS A 170 -3.27 -14.45 30.47
C HIS A 170 -2.04 -14.62 29.59
N GLY A 171 -0.88 -14.09 29.98
CA GLY A 171 0.39 -14.31 29.29
C GLY A 171 0.82 -13.17 28.35
N LYS A 172 2.01 -13.37 27.75
CA LYS A 172 2.70 -12.39 26.89
C LYS A 172 3.16 -13.04 25.57
N ASP A 173 2.38 -14.01 25.11
CA ASP A 173 2.71 -14.94 24.03
C ASP A 173 1.63 -14.93 22.93
N PHE A 174 1.00 -13.78 22.69
CA PHE A 174 0.01 -13.62 21.63
C PHE A 174 0.70 -13.59 20.26
N ASP A 175 0.18 -14.40 19.32
CA ASP A 175 0.63 -14.38 17.93
C ASP A 175 -0.01 -13.20 17.18
N ILE A 176 -1.24 -12.82 17.54
CA ILE A 176 -1.98 -11.69 16.94
C ILE A 176 -2.63 -10.86 18.05
N ILE A 177 -2.52 -9.54 17.97
CA ILE A 177 -3.33 -8.59 18.74
C ILE A 177 -4.01 -7.63 17.78
N ILE A 178 -5.30 -7.38 17.93
CA ILE A 178 -6.09 -6.39 17.19
C ILE A 178 -6.65 -5.38 18.20
N ASP A 179 -6.40 -4.10 17.96
CA ASP A 179 -7.06 -3.00 18.67
C ASP A 179 -8.18 -2.44 17.81
N ASP A 180 -9.41 -2.83 18.14
CA ASP A 180 -10.67 -2.43 17.51
C ASP A 180 -11.69 -1.99 18.59
N GLY A 181 -11.17 -1.26 19.60
CA GLY A 181 -11.92 -0.93 20.80
C GLY A 181 -12.58 0.45 20.77
N GLY A 182 -12.23 1.34 21.70
CA GLY A 182 -12.90 2.64 21.83
C GLY A 182 -12.38 3.74 20.89
N HIS A 183 -11.26 3.49 20.21
CA HIS A 183 -10.59 4.37 19.23
C HIS A 183 -10.23 5.79 19.72
N THR A 184 -10.31 6.08 21.02
CA THR A 184 -9.80 7.36 21.52
C THR A 184 -8.28 7.39 21.48
N MET A 185 -7.70 8.59 21.34
CA MET A 185 -6.24 8.73 21.21
C MET A 185 -5.47 8.15 22.40
N GLU A 186 -6.01 8.28 23.60
CA GLU A 186 -5.42 7.73 24.82
C GLU A 186 -5.52 6.20 24.86
N GLN A 187 -6.66 5.65 24.45
CA GLN A 187 -6.88 4.21 24.40
C GLN A 187 -5.93 3.52 23.42
N GLN A 188 -5.88 3.96 22.15
CA GLN A 188 -5.01 3.36 21.13
C GLN A 188 -3.50 3.50 21.46
N GLN A 189 -3.09 4.62 22.06
CA GLN A 189 -1.69 4.81 22.47
C GLN A 189 -1.33 3.93 23.66
N THR A 190 -2.25 3.80 24.63
CA THR A 190 -2.01 3.01 25.86
C THR A 190 -1.98 1.52 25.57
N SER A 191 -2.98 1.01 24.83
CA SER A 191 -3.03 -0.38 24.39
C SER A 191 -1.78 -0.77 23.62
N LEU A 192 -1.39 -0.02 22.59
CA LEU A 192 -0.20 -0.33 21.80
C LEU A 192 1.06 -0.33 22.68
N LYS A 193 1.24 0.69 23.52
CA LYS A 193 2.40 0.81 24.40
C LYS A 193 2.56 -0.36 25.38
N HIS A 194 1.46 -0.87 25.92
CA HIS A 194 1.50 -1.92 26.93
C HIS A 194 1.44 -3.31 26.31
N LEU A 195 0.51 -3.55 25.38
CA LEU A 195 0.26 -4.86 24.80
C LEU A 195 1.27 -5.26 23.73
N TRP A 196 2.06 -4.33 23.17
CA TRP A 196 3.19 -4.71 22.30
C TRP A 196 4.13 -5.71 22.97
N LYS A 197 4.32 -5.60 24.30
CA LYS A 197 5.15 -6.52 25.09
C LYS A 197 4.58 -7.93 25.19
N ALA A 198 3.30 -8.11 24.86
CA ALA A 198 2.61 -9.38 24.81
C ALA A 198 2.58 -10.00 23.41
N VAL A 199 3.03 -9.27 22.39
CA VAL A 199 3.22 -9.79 21.04
C VAL A 199 4.48 -10.65 21.02
N LYS A 200 4.32 -11.92 20.70
CA LYS A 200 5.41 -12.88 20.58
C LYS A 200 6.35 -12.49 19.43
N PRO A 201 7.64 -12.87 19.47
CA PRO A 201 8.50 -12.80 18.29
C PRO A 201 7.90 -13.58 17.11
N GLY A 202 7.70 -12.92 15.98
CA GLY A 202 6.95 -13.42 14.84
C GLY A 202 5.48 -13.00 14.78
N GLY A 203 4.95 -12.44 15.87
CA GLY A 203 3.57 -11.97 15.97
C GLY A 203 3.32 -10.60 15.34
N ILE A 204 2.04 -10.25 15.28
CA ILE A 204 1.51 -9.10 14.56
C ILE A 204 0.56 -8.31 15.47
N TYR A 205 0.66 -6.98 15.42
CA TYR A 205 -0.27 -6.06 16.08
C TYR A 205 -1.03 -5.25 15.03
N PHE A 206 -2.36 -5.24 15.09
CA PHE A 206 -3.24 -4.43 14.28
C PHE A 206 -3.87 -3.32 15.13
N CYS A 207 -4.02 -2.11 14.59
CA CYS A 207 -4.81 -1.05 15.20
C CYS A 207 -5.75 -0.48 14.14
N GLU A 208 -7.05 -0.70 14.31
CA GLU A 208 -8.12 -0.24 13.42
C GLU A 208 -8.55 1.19 13.77
N ASP A 209 -9.27 1.80 12.84
CA ASP A 209 -9.84 3.13 12.88
C ASP A 209 -8.88 4.30 13.18
N LEU A 210 -7.73 4.32 12.51
CA LEU A 210 -6.77 5.40 12.64
C LEU A 210 -7.32 6.78 12.21
N GLN A 211 -8.38 6.84 11.40
CA GLN A 211 -9.05 8.08 10.99
C GLN A 211 -9.58 8.90 12.18
N THR A 212 -9.86 8.27 13.32
CA THR A 212 -10.30 8.97 14.55
C THR A 212 -9.24 9.94 15.07
N SER A 213 -7.98 9.79 14.63
CA SER A 213 -6.91 10.78 14.84
C SER A 213 -7.25 12.18 14.36
N TYR A 214 -8.21 12.31 13.45
CA TYR A 214 -8.64 13.58 12.88
C TYR A 214 -10.00 14.05 13.42
N TRP A 215 -10.61 13.30 14.35
CA TRP A 215 -11.96 13.56 14.84
C TRP A 215 -11.95 14.05 16.30
N ASP A 216 -12.55 15.23 16.53
CA ASP A 216 -12.56 15.88 17.85
C ASP A 216 -13.20 15.01 18.94
N ASN A 217 -14.24 14.24 18.61
CA ASN A 217 -14.98 13.41 19.57
C ASN A 217 -14.15 12.26 20.16
N TYR A 218 -13.06 11.87 19.49
CA TYR A 218 -12.13 10.82 19.93
C TYR A 218 -10.85 11.40 20.55
N GLY A 219 -10.82 12.72 20.78
CA GLY A 219 -9.64 13.44 21.26
C GLY A 219 -8.61 13.73 20.18
N GLY A 220 -8.95 13.50 18.90
CA GLY A 220 -8.13 13.82 17.74
C GLY A 220 -8.27 15.27 17.28
N GLY A 221 -7.88 15.55 16.03
CA GLY A 221 -8.20 16.79 15.33
C GLY A 221 -7.81 18.07 16.07
N SER A 222 -8.76 19.00 16.21
CA SER A 222 -8.57 20.28 16.88
C SER A 222 -8.42 20.15 18.39
N VAL A 223 -9.00 19.11 18.99
CA VAL A 223 -8.92 18.82 20.43
C VAL A 223 -7.49 18.44 20.81
N ALA A 224 -6.87 17.52 20.09
CA ALA A 224 -5.47 17.14 20.31
C ALA A 224 -4.53 18.35 20.31
N VAL A 225 -4.69 19.24 19.30
CA VAL A 225 -3.90 20.46 19.17
C VAL A 225 -4.10 21.41 20.35
N LYS A 226 -5.36 21.65 20.77
CA LYS A 226 -5.67 22.54 21.90
C LYS A 226 -5.12 22.03 23.22
N GLU A 227 -5.17 20.72 23.44
CA GLU A 227 -4.69 20.08 24.67
C GLU A 227 -3.17 19.83 24.66
N GLY A 228 -2.48 20.11 23.54
CA GLY A 228 -1.07 19.77 23.37
C GLY A 228 -0.81 18.26 23.43
N LYS A 229 -1.85 17.44 23.19
CA LYS A 229 -1.77 15.99 23.12
C LYS A 229 -1.43 15.54 21.71
N LYS A 230 -0.87 14.34 21.62
CA LYS A 230 -0.57 13.71 20.34
C LYS A 230 -1.77 12.87 19.91
N THR A 231 -2.10 12.93 18.62
CA THR A 231 -3.00 11.95 18.01
C THR A 231 -2.30 10.61 17.84
N MET A 232 -3.04 9.53 17.58
CA MET A 232 -2.46 8.22 17.31
C MET A 232 -1.56 8.26 16.06
N MET A 233 -1.99 8.94 14.99
CA MET A 233 -1.14 9.15 13.81
C MET A 233 0.16 9.92 14.11
N GLN A 234 0.10 10.96 14.96
CA GLN A 234 1.32 11.65 15.40
C GLN A 234 2.20 10.75 16.26
N TYR A 235 1.61 9.89 17.10
CA TYR A 235 2.32 8.92 17.91
C TYR A 235 3.04 7.89 17.04
N ILE A 236 2.39 7.34 16.01
CA ILE A 236 2.96 6.41 15.03
C ILE A 236 4.13 7.06 14.28
N HIS A 237 4.00 8.31 13.83
CA HIS A 237 5.12 9.01 13.18
C HIS A 237 6.34 9.12 14.09
N LEU A 238 6.15 9.45 15.37
CA LEU A 238 7.26 9.50 16.32
C LEU A 238 7.85 8.10 16.58
N LEU A 239 7.03 7.05 16.61
CA LEU A 239 7.52 5.67 16.69
C LEU A 239 8.41 5.31 15.50
N ILE A 240 7.98 5.64 14.28
CA ILE A 240 8.78 5.41 13.06
C ILE A 240 10.11 6.17 13.14
N GLU A 241 10.09 7.41 13.63
CA GLU A 241 11.31 8.19 13.84
C GLU A 241 12.22 7.57 14.90
N ASP A 242 11.66 7.03 15.98
CA ASP A 242 12.41 6.34 17.04
C ASP A 242 13.06 5.06 16.52
N ILE A 243 12.36 4.28 15.67
CA ILE A 243 12.88 3.10 14.99
C ILE A 243 14.02 3.48 14.03
N THR A 244 13.85 4.58 13.28
CA THR A 244 14.74 4.94 12.17
C THR A 244 15.99 5.69 12.62
N TYR A 245 15.85 6.63 13.56
CA TYR A 245 16.91 7.57 13.91
C TYR A 245 17.53 7.29 15.29
N GLY A 246 16.84 6.58 16.18
CA GLY A 246 17.37 6.13 17.48
C GLY A 246 17.17 7.02 18.72
N PRO A 247 16.97 8.37 18.67
CA PRO A 247 16.62 9.11 19.88
C PRO A 247 15.14 8.87 20.20
N ARG A 248 14.86 8.38 21.41
CA ARG A 248 13.49 8.10 21.87
C ARG A 248 12.69 9.38 22.09
N ARG A 249 11.79 9.70 21.16
CA ARG A 249 10.81 10.80 21.22
C ARG A 249 9.53 10.35 21.92
N VAL A 250 9.25 9.06 21.89
CA VAL A 250 8.20 8.43 22.71
C VAL A 250 8.83 7.47 23.72
N GLN A 251 8.26 7.41 24.92
CA GLN A 251 8.65 6.39 25.90
C GLN A 251 7.97 5.08 25.54
N PHE A 252 8.56 4.40 24.57
CA PHE A 252 8.12 3.09 24.10
C PHE A 252 9.20 2.05 24.41
N GLU A 253 8.82 0.98 25.10
CA GLU A 253 9.72 -0.14 25.39
C GLU A 253 9.70 -1.13 24.24
N GLN A 254 10.86 -1.72 23.90
CA GLN A 254 10.99 -2.70 22.82
C GLN A 254 10.62 -2.16 21.43
N VAL A 255 10.73 -0.84 21.22
CA VAL A 255 10.55 -0.20 19.91
C VAL A 255 11.54 -0.75 18.89
N GLU A 256 12.74 -1.13 19.33
CA GLU A 256 13.76 -1.80 18.53
C GLU A 256 13.35 -3.19 18.00
N GLN A 257 12.26 -3.77 18.53
CA GLN A 257 11.71 -5.05 18.07
C GLN A 257 10.60 -4.86 17.02
N MET A 258 10.18 -3.61 16.75
CA MET A 258 9.27 -3.30 15.65
C MET A 258 10.08 -3.24 14.35
N VAL A 259 9.78 -4.15 13.41
CA VAL A 259 10.57 -4.27 12.18
C VAL A 259 9.86 -3.66 10.98
N HIS A 260 8.54 -3.74 10.96
CA HIS A 260 7.73 -3.15 9.90
C HIS A 260 6.50 -2.51 10.50
N ILE A 261 6.21 -1.30 10.05
CA ILE A 261 4.97 -0.57 10.29
C ILE A 261 4.35 -0.30 8.92
N ASP A 262 3.17 -0.85 8.68
CA ASP A 262 2.38 -0.64 7.48
C ASP A 262 1.07 0.07 7.83
N CYS A 263 0.75 1.15 7.14
CA CYS A 263 -0.50 1.85 7.31
C CYS A 263 -1.34 1.65 6.05
N GLY A 264 -2.41 0.85 6.18
CA GLY A 264 -3.33 0.55 5.10
C GLY A 264 -4.30 1.70 4.83
N ARG A 265 -4.58 1.93 3.55
CA ARG A 265 -5.68 2.79 3.10
C ARG A 265 -6.86 1.91 2.68
N GLU A 266 -8.06 2.33 3.01
CA GLU A 266 -9.25 1.74 2.42
C GLU A 266 -9.45 2.21 0.97
N ASN A 267 -9.68 1.27 0.07
CA ASN A 267 -10.13 1.58 -1.29
C ASN A 267 -11.67 1.71 -1.26
N GLU A 268 -12.20 2.93 -1.27
CA GLU A 268 -13.66 3.13 -1.23
C GLU A 268 -14.36 2.56 -2.47
N PHE A 269 -15.41 1.76 -2.23
CA PHE A 269 -16.40 1.33 -3.23
C PHE A 269 -17.63 2.26 -3.30
N ASN A 270 -17.66 3.42 -2.64
CA ASN A 270 -18.80 4.33 -2.65
C ASN A 270 -18.41 5.82 -2.77
N GLU A 271 -18.86 6.46 -3.85
CA GLU A 271 -18.60 7.86 -4.26
C GLU A 271 -19.17 8.97 -3.33
N ALA A 272 -19.24 8.80 -2.00
CA ALA A 272 -19.99 9.75 -1.16
C ALA A 272 -19.29 10.34 0.08
N ILE A 273 -18.11 9.90 0.52
CA ILE A 273 -17.42 10.54 1.66
C ILE A 273 -15.95 10.80 1.32
N ASN A 274 -15.69 12.01 0.83
CA ASN A 274 -14.40 12.43 0.29
C ASN A 274 -13.38 12.79 1.41
N HIS A 275 -12.95 11.80 2.19
CA HIS A 275 -11.91 11.96 3.21
C HIS A 275 -10.92 10.79 3.20
N ASP A 276 -9.83 10.95 2.44
CA ASP A 276 -8.70 10.01 2.36
C ASP A 276 -7.98 9.87 3.71
N PHE A 277 -8.34 8.87 4.52
CA PHE A 277 -7.63 8.56 5.76
C PHE A 277 -6.92 7.19 5.70
N LEU A 278 -5.80 7.09 6.41
CA LEU A 278 -5.22 5.81 6.80
C LEU A 278 -6.10 5.29 7.92
N ASN A 279 -6.56 4.05 7.80
CA ASN A 279 -7.59 3.53 8.72
C ASN A 279 -7.07 2.37 9.54
N VAL A 280 -5.98 1.72 9.14
CA VAL A 280 -5.43 0.61 9.91
C VAL A 280 -3.91 0.57 9.92
N LEU A 281 -3.35 0.19 11.07
CA LEU A 281 -1.93 0.02 11.33
C LEU A 281 -1.61 -1.46 11.48
N THR A 282 -0.55 -1.94 10.84
CA THR A 282 0.05 -3.26 11.11
C THR A 282 1.47 -3.08 11.59
N ILE A 283 1.82 -3.72 12.71
CA ILE A 283 3.20 -3.76 13.24
C ILE A 283 3.65 -5.21 13.34
N THR A 284 4.82 -5.52 12.77
CA THR A 284 5.40 -6.87 12.81
C THR A 284 6.72 -6.93 13.57
N SER A 285 6.98 -8.09 14.18
CA SER A 285 8.19 -8.38 14.95
C SER A 285 9.21 -9.22 14.15
N PRO A 286 10.48 -9.36 14.58
CA PRO A 286 11.58 -9.73 13.69
C PRO A 286 11.52 -11.12 13.04
N SER A 287 10.76 -12.06 13.61
CA SER A 287 10.65 -13.43 13.07
C SER A 287 9.56 -13.57 12.01
N THR A 288 8.70 -12.56 11.82
CA THR A 288 7.61 -12.60 10.84
C THR A 288 8.14 -12.51 9.40
N HIS A 289 9.29 -11.85 9.20
CA HIS A 289 9.92 -11.72 7.88
C HIS A 289 10.34 -13.04 7.26
N LEU A 290 10.65 -14.08 8.05
CA LEU A 290 10.99 -15.39 7.49
C LEU A 290 9.79 -16.05 6.80
N PHE A 291 8.56 -15.67 7.18
CA PHE A 291 7.32 -16.18 6.59
C PHE A 291 6.81 -15.29 5.45
N ILE A 292 6.91 -13.96 5.57
CA ILE A 292 6.47 -13.03 4.51
C ILE A 292 7.44 -13.03 3.31
N ASN A 293 8.76 -13.26 3.53
CA ASN A 293 9.75 -13.32 2.44
C ASN A 293 9.87 -14.67 1.73
N LEU A 294 9.08 -15.69 2.08
CA LEU A 294 9.09 -16.94 1.30
C LEU A 294 8.34 -16.82 -0.05
N HIS A 295 7.71 -15.67 -0.33
CA HIS A 295 7.12 -15.36 -1.64
C HIS A 295 7.89 -14.35 -2.49
N HIS A 296 9.03 -13.84 -2.03
CA HIS A 296 10.04 -13.17 -2.85
C HIS A 296 11.43 -13.67 -2.46
N GLN A 297 11.83 -14.78 -3.08
CA GLN A 297 13.19 -15.34 -2.94
C GLN A 297 14.25 -14.25 -3.16
N PRO A 298 15.23 -14.07 -2.26
CA PRO A 298 16.32 -13.14 -2.49
C PRO A 298 17.25 -13.71 -3.54
N MET A 299 17.20 -13.14 -4.75
CA MET A 299 18.16 -13.36 -5.84
C MET A 299 19.62 -13.08 -5.46
N GLN A 300 19.93 -12.63 -4.24
CA GLN A 300 21.27 -12.24 -3.83
C GLN A 300 22.20 -13.41 -3.48
N LEU A 301 21.69 -14.53 -2.93
CA LEU A 301 22.55 -15.69 -2.65
C LEU A 301 22.93 -16.46 -3.93
N ILE A 302 21.99 -16.59 -4.87
CA ILE A 302 22.22 -17.25 -6.16
C ILE A 302 23.09 -16.37 -7.07
N HIS A 303 22.94 -15.04 -7.04
CA HIS A 303 23.79 -14.13 -7.81
C HIS A 303 25.24 -14.14 -7.31
N ASN A 304 25.47 -14.19 -5.99
CA ASN A 304 26.83 -14.29 -5.45
C ASN A 304 27.46 -15.67 -5.71
N LEU A 305 26.68 -16.76 -5.70
CA LEU A 305 27.16 -18.09 -6.11
C LEU A 305 27.47 -18.16 -7.61
N LEU A 306 26.64 -17.53 -8.46
CA LEU A 306 26.88 -17.45 -9.91
C LEU A 306 28.08 -16.56 -10.25
N ILE A 307 28.28 -15.44 -9.55
CA ILE A 307 29.45 -14.59 -9.71
C ILE A 307 30.72 -15.32 -9.28
N LEU A 308 30.67 -16.12 -8.20
CA LEU A 308 31.80 -16.96 -7.77
C LEU A 308 32.11 -18.08 -8.79
N LEU A 309 31.09 -18.69 -9.39
CA LEU A 309 31.24 -19.70 -10.45
C LEU A 309 31.70 -19.11 -11.80
N LEU A 310 31.28 -17.88 -12.13
CA LEU A 310 31.69 -17.15 -13.33
C LEU A 310 33.12 -16.58 -13.21
N THR A 311 33.55 -16.20 -12.01
CA THR A 311 34.94 -15.77 -11.76
C THR A 311 35.92 -16.94 -11.77
N LEU A 312 35.52 -18.12 -11.31
CA LEU A 312 36.32 -19.34 -11.39
C LEU A 312 36.46 -19.89 -12.81
N THR A 313 35.46 -19.69 -13.68
CA THR A 313 35.52 -20.14 -15.09
C THR A 313 36.29 -19.17 -15.99
N THR A 314 36.31 -17.87 -15.67
CA THR A 314 37.10 -16.87 -16.41
C THR A 314 38.60 -16.92 -16.11
N GLN A 315 39.02 -17.47 -14.96
CA GLN A 315 40.44 -17.75 -14.67
C GLN A 315 40.97 -19.03 -15.34
N VAL A 316 40.10 -19.91 -15.85
CA VAL A 316 40.50 -21.14 -16.56
C VAL A 316 40.55 -20.94 -18.08
N LEU A 317 39.85 -19.95 -18.64
CA LEU A 317 39.79 -19.69 -20.09
C LEU A 317 40.75 -18.58 -20.59
N ALA A 318 41.50 -17.93 -19.71
CA ALA A 318 42.51 -16.93 -20.10
C ALA A 318 43.81 -17.54 -20.70
N ASN A 319 43.90 -18.87 -20.80
CA ASN A 319 45.01 -19.60 -21.42
C ASN A 319 44.57 -20.33 -22.69
N HIS A 320 43.98 -19.64 -23.67
CA HIS A 320 44.14 -20.05 -25.06
C HIS A 320 43.71 -18.99 -26.08
N HIS A 321 44.64 -18.75 -27.01
CA HIS A 321 44.46 -18.18 -28.35
C HIS A 321 44.50 -16.66 -28.58
N HIS A 322 45.72 -16.23 -28.96
CA HIS A 322 46.00 -15.21 -29.97
C HIS A 322 45.30 -15.47 -31.32
N GLY A 323 44.85 -14.41 -32.00
CA GLY A 323 44.52 -14.44 -33.43
C GLY A 323 43.85 -13.16 -33.94
N GLN A 324 44.45 -12.53 -34.96
CA GLN A 324 44.17 -11.18 -35.50
C GLN A 324 42.93 -11.04 -36.44
N HIS A 325 42.55 -9.76 -36.64
CA HIS A 325 41.89 -9.11 -37.82
C HIS A 325 40.33 -9.13 -37.95
N PRO A 326 39.69 -8.23 -38.74
CA PRO A 326 39.76 -6.76 -38.79
C PRO A 326 38.36 -6.08 -38.86
N PHE A 327 38.34 -4.74 -38.86
CA PHE A 327 37.17 -3.83 -38.91
C PHE A 327 36.39 -3.89 -40.25
N VAL A 328 35.04 -3.96 -40.19
CA VAL A 328 34.11 -3.75 -41.32
C VAL A 328 32.86 -2.96 -40.84
N SER A 329 32.38 -2.06 -41.70
CA SER A 329 31.29 -1.09 -41.52
C SER A 329 29.88 -1.71 -41.39
N PRO A 330 28.89 -0.98 -40.83
CA PRO A 330 27.55 -1.49 -40.61
C PRO A 330 26.66 -1.22 -41.84
N ASP A 331 26.17 -2.28 -42.48
CA ASP A 331 24.86 -2.30 -43.14
C ASP A 331 24.39 -3.76 -43.28
N GLU A 332 23.14 -3.97 -42.87
CA GLU A 332 22.27 -5.15 -43.04
C GLU A 332 22.55 -6.47 -42.29
N LEU A 333 21.83 -6.69 -41.18
CA LEU A 333 20.97 -7.88 -40.92
C LEU A 333 20.21 -7.70 -39.59
N GLY A 334 18.90 -7.87 -39.65
CA GLY A 334 17.98 -7.67 -38.53
C GLY A 334 17.69 -8.89 -37.64
N ASN A 335 16.76 -8.63 -36.72
CA ASN A 335 16.00 -9.54 -35.84
C ASN A 335 16.70 -10.02 -34.54
N ASP A 336 16.62 -9.18 -33.50
CA ASP A 336 16.58 -9.58 -32.09
C ASP A 336 15.12 -9.58 -31.60
N PRO A 337 14.58 -10.66 -30.99
CA PRO A 337 13.19 -10.72 -30.53
C PRO A 337 12.88 -10.02 -29.20
N TYR A 338 13.79 -9.27 -28.57
CA TYR A 338 13.53 -8.63 -27.27
C TYR A 338 13.19 -7.13 -27.28
N THR A 339 13.03 -6.49 -28.44
CA THR A 339 12.55 -5.09 -28.50
C THR A 339 11.18 -5.01 -29.16
N GLY A 340 10.14 -5.36 -28.39
CA GLY A 340 8.76 -5.42 -28.87
C GLY A 340 7.70 -4.95 -27.87
N LEU A 341 8.06 -4.20 -26.82
CA LEU A 341 7.07 -3.48 -26.03
C LEU A 341 6.85 -2.11 -26.69
N LYS A 342 5.80 -2.03 -27.49
CA LYS A 342 5.19 -0.75 -27.90
C LYS A 342 4.88 0.04 -26.63
N MET A 343 5.69 1.06 -26.36
CA MET A 343 5.35 2.17 -25.48
C MET A 343 4.05 2.79 -25.99
N SER A 344 2.96 2.52 -25.28
CA SER A 344 1.69 3.22 -25.46
C SER A 344 0.79 3.02 -24.24
N SER A 345 1.07 3.79 -23.19
CA SER A 345 0.07 4.75 -22.75
C SER A 345 0.81 6.01 -22.33
N SER A 346 0.74 7.06 -23.16
CA SER A 346 1.15 8.39 -22.74
C SER A 346 0.47 8.75 -21.43
N SER A 347 1.20 9.37 -20.51
CA SER A 347 0.62 9.96 -19.30
C SER A 347 -0.60 10.80 -19.67
N LYS A 348 -1.72 10.63 -18.94
CA LYS A 348 -2.89 11.51 -19.07
C LYS A 348 -2.71 12.83 -18.32
N SER A 349 -1.65 12.97 -17.53
CA SER A 349 -1.34 14.19 -16.79
C SER A 349 -0.76 15.27 -17.69
N LEU A 350 -0.88 16.52 -17.25
CA LEU A 350 -0.37 17.68 -17.96
C LEU A 350 0.91 18.21 -17.32
N ASN A 351 1.80 18.74 -18.15
CA ASN A 351 2.98 19.46 -17.70
C ASN A 351 2.65 20.92 -17.35
N VAL A 352 3.64 21.68 -16.88
CA VAL A 352 3.49 23.10 -16.49
C VAL A 352 2.98 24.03 -17.60
N PHE A 353 2.98 23.59 -18.86
CA PHE A 353 2.44 24.30 -20.02
C PHE A 353 1.04 23.80 -20.44
N LYS A 354 0.39 22.97 -19.61
CA LYS A 354 -0.90 22.33 -19.92
C LYS A 354 -0.86 21.42 -21.17
N LYS A 355 0.33 20.91 -21.52
CA LYS A 355 0.54 19.92 -22.59
C LYS A 355 0.73 18.52 -21.99
N PRO A 356 0.59 17.42 -22.76
CA PRO A 356 0.82 16.08 -22.25
C PRO A 356 2.19 15.93 -21.55
N LEU A 357 2.21 15.26 -20.40
CA LEU A 357 3.41 15.08 -19.59
C LEU A 357 4.42 14.16 -20.29
N ALA A 358 5.65 14.64 -20.48
CA ALA A 358 6.72 13.86 -21.09
C ALA A 358 7.31 12.84 -20.10
N LEU A 359 7.84 11.73 -20.63
CA LEU A 359 8.59 10.75 -19.86
C LEU A 359 9.88 11.40 -19.31
N HIS A 360 10.13 11.26 -18.01
CA HIS A 360 11.31 11.85 -17.38
C HIS A 360 12.50 10.89 -17.36
N SER A 361 12.34 9.71 -16.77
CA SER A 361 13.41 8.71 -16.64
C SER A 361 12.91 7.30 -16.35
N THR A 362 13.46 6.31 -17.04
CA THR A 362 13.29 4.88 -16.73
C THR A 362 14.55 4.22 -16.19
N SER A 363 15.68 4.94 -16.17
CA SER A 363 16.95 4.47 -15.60
C SER A 363 17.74 5.64 -15.01
N PRO A 364 17.69 5.85 -13.67
CA PRO A 364 16.90 5.07 -12.70
C PRO A 364 15.39 5.27 -12.90
N MET A 365 14.59 4.25 -12.54
CA MET A 365 13.14 4.32 -12.60
C MET A 365 12.62 5.36 -11.60
N THR A 366 11.97 6.41 -12.11
CA THR A 366 11.49 7.53 -11.29
C THR A 366 9.96 7.64 -11.26
N GLY A 367 9.45 8.70 -10.65
CA GLY A 367 8.03 8.94 -10.45
C GLY A 367 7.52 8.29 -9.16
N PHE A 368 6.53 8.92 -8.54
CA PHE A 368 5.84 8.37 -7.37
C PHE A 368 5.24 6.98 -7.68
N LEU A 369 4.62 6.86 -8.86
CA LEU A 369 4.04 5.62 -9.38
C LEU A 369 5.06 4.65 -9.99
N ARG A 370 6.36 4.97 -9.95
CA ARG A 370 7.46 4.16 -10.56
C ARG A 370 7.23 3.80 -12.03
N ASN A 371 6.63 4.71 -12.80
CA ASN A 371 6.35 4.56 -14.23
C ASN A 371 7.22 5.46 -15.12
N GLY A 372 8.16 6.20 -14.52
CA GLY A 372 9.09 7.09 -15.21
C GLY A 372 8.55 8.48 -15.56
N TYR A 373 7.29 8.76 -15.24
CA TYR A 373 6.67 10.08 -15.36
C TYR A 373 6.59 10.74 -13.97
N CYS A 374 6.69 12.07 -13.91
CA CYS A 374 6.45 12.82 -12.67
C CYS A 374 4.95 13.06 -12.47
N GLU A 375 4.16 12.00 -12.54
CA GLU A 375 2.74 12.03 -12.25
C GLU A 375 2.50 12.24 -10.77
N VAL A 376 1.51 13.06 -10.45
CA VAL A 376 1.14 13.41 -9.08
C VAL A 376 -0.29 12.96 -8.86
N PRO A 377 -0.50 11.68 -8.49
CA PRO A 377 -1.81 11.20 -8.07
C PRO A 377 -2.24 11.92 -6.78
N ALA A 378 -3.53 11.83 -6.43
CA ALA A 378 -4.04 12.41 -5.19
C ALA A 378 -3.31 11.88 -3.93
N SER A 379 -2.80 10.64 -3.99
CA SER A 379 -2.01 10.00 -2.93
C SER A 379 -0.60 10.58 -2.72
N ASP A 380 -0.09 11.38 -3.66
CA ASP A 380 1.24 11.97 -3.58
C ASP A 380 1.22 13.36 -2.90
N PHE A 381 1.11 13.37 -1.57
CA PHE A 381 1.15 14.59 -0.76
C PHE A 381 2.47 15.36 -0.86
N GLY A 382 3.57 14.64 -1.14
CA GLY A 382 4.88 15.22 -1.40
C GLY A 382 4.91 16.06 -2.68
N ASN A 383 3.98 15.78 -3.60
CA ASN A 383 3.92 16.36 -4.94
C ASN A 383 5.26 16.16 -5.64
N HIS A 384 5.59 14.92 -5.96
CA HIS A 384 6.75 14.52 -6.77
C HIS A 384 6.56 14.91 -8.25
N GLY A 385 6.02 16.10 -8.50
CA GLY A 385 5.76 16.63 -9.83
C GLY A 385 6.95 17.33 -10.46
N VAL A 386 8.04 17.56 -9.72
CA VAL A 386 9.21 18.29 -10.21
C VAL A 386 10.19 17.34 -10.90
N ALA A 387 10.21 17.35 -12.23
CA ALA A 387 11.16 16.57 -13.01
C ALA A 387 12.54 17.22 -12.99
N ALA A 388 13.42 16.72 -12.14
CA ALA A 388 14.74 17.30 -11.91
C ALA A 388 15.89 16.40 -12.36
N GLU A 389 17.04 16.99 -12.63
CA GLU A 389 18.35 16.33 -12.63
C GLU A 389 19.11 16.81 -11.38
N VAL A 390 19.41 15.86 -10.49
CA VAL A 390 20.04 16.15 -9.20
C VAL A 390 21.56 16.34 -9.35
N SER A 391 22.14 17.30 -8.63
CA SER A 391 23.58 17.49 -8.49
C SER A 391 24.12 16.81 -7.23
N GLU A 392 25.43 16.59 -7.11
CA GLU A 392 26.03 16.12 -5.86
C GLU A 392 25.80 17.13 -4.73
N GLU A 393 25.90 18.43 -5.03
CA GLU A 393 25.65 19.50 -4.08
C GLU A 393 24.19 19.54 -3.58
N PHE A 394 23.22 19.23 -4.45
CA PHE A 394 21.83 19.06 -4.03
C PHE A 394 21.67 17.81 -3.16
N LEU A 395 22.31 16.69 -3.51
CA LEU A 395 22.20 15.46 -2.71
C LEU A 395 22.77 15.67 -1.29
N ASP A 396 23.90 16.38 -1.16
CA ASP A 396 24.46 16.77 0.14
C ASP A 396 23.55 17.71 0.91
N PHE A 397 23.03 18.74 0.23
CA PHE A 397 22.07 19.66 0.81
C PHE A 397 20.81 18.93 1.30
N SER A 398 20.22 18.09 0.46
CA SER A 398 19.00 17.34 0.78
C SER A 398 19.21 16.39 1.96
N ALA A 399 20.34 15.68 2.00
CA ALA A 399 20.74 14.86 3.14
C ALA A 399 20.86 15.69 4.44
N SER A 400 21.49 16.87 4.37
CA SER A 400 21.58 17.78 5.53
C SER A 400 20.23 18.31 6.04
N ARG A 401 19.19 18.26 5.18
CA ARG A 401 17.80 18.60 5.49
C ARG A 401 16.92 17.38 5.82
N GLY A 402 17.56 16.24 6.11
CA GLY A 402 16.89 15.00 6.52
C GLY A 402 16.25 14.22 5.36
N ASN A 403 16.71 14.42 4.13
CA ASN A 403 16.25 13.68 2.95
C ASN A 403 17.45 13.16 2.14
N ASP A 404 18.09 12.11 2.64
CA ASP A 404 19.18 11.46 1.91
C ASP A 404 18.65 10.55 0.79
N LEU A 405 19.00 10.90 -0.45
CA LEU A 405 18.55 10.24 -1.67
C LEU A 405 19.57 9.24 -2.22
N ARG A 406 20.76 9.13 -1.63
CA ARG A 406 21.79 8.18 -2.09
C ARG A 406 21.44 6.71 -1.83
N PRO A 407 20.75 6.34 -0.73
CA PRO A 407 20.33 4.95 -0.50
C PRO A 407 19.41 4.38 -1.59
N VAL A 408 18.66 5.23 -2.31
CA VAL A 408 17.85 4.82 -3.47
C VAL A 408 18.65 4.80 -4.79
N GLY A 409 19.98 4.87 -4.70
CA GLY A 409 20.91 4.70 -5.82
C GLY A 409 21.16 5.98 -6.62
N LEU A 410 20.79 7.16 -6.11
CA LEU A 410 21.01 8.41 -6.83
C LEU A 410 22.42 8.95 -6.65
N LYS A 411 22.95 9.50 -7.75
CA LYS A 411 24.19 10.25 -7.85
C LYS A 411 23.97 11.51 -8.69
N GLY A 412 24.93 12.42 -8.68
CA GLY A 412 24.91 13.60 -9.54
C GLY A 412 24.68 13.24 -11.00
N GLY A 413 23.78 13.97 -11.66
CA GLY A 413 23.32 13.73 -13.02
C GLY A 413 22.14 12.77 -13.16
N CYS A 414 21.66 12.14 -12.07
CA CYS A 414 20.46 11.31 -12.13
C CYS A 414 19.21 12.16 -12.35
N LYS A 415 18.33 11.69 -13.24
CA LYS A 415 16.99 12.26 -13.41
C LYS A 415 16.03 11.66 -12.39
N TRP A 416 15.38 12.51 -11.61
CA TRP A 416 14.45 12.11 -10.57
C TRP A 416 13.27 13.08 -10.43
N CYS A 417 12.09 12.53 -10.14
CA CYS A 417 10.92 13.31 -9.75
C CYS A 417 11.02 13.68 -8.27
N LEU A 418 11.25 14.95 -7.98
CA LEU A 418 11.38 15.49 -6.63
C LEU A 418 10.05 16.04 -6.11
N CYS A 419 9.84 15.94 -4.79
CA CYS A 419 8.81 16.72 -4.10
C CYS A 419 8.97 18.21 -4.43
N ALA A 420 7.87 18.88 -4.75
CA ALA A 420 7.87 20.31 -5.03
C ALA A 420 8.42 21.13 -3.86
N SER A 421 8.14 20.74 -2.61
CA SER A 421 8.72 21.40 -1.43
C SER A 421 10.23 21.22 -1.31
N ARG A 422 10.79 20.07 -1.72
CA ARG A 422 12.24 19.81 -1.62
C ARG A 422 13.02 20.58 -2.68
N TRP A 423 12.46 20.72 -3.88
CA TRP A 423 13.06 21.60 -4.87
C TRP A 423 12.98 23.06 -4.43
N LEU A 424 11.84 23.50 -3.89
CA LEU A 424 11.66 24.87 -3.39
C LEU A 424 12.64 25.20 -2.24
N GLU A 425 12.82 24.28 -1.30
CA GLU A 425 13.77 24.43 -0.19
C GLU A 425 15.21 24.65 -0.69
N ALA A 426 15.63 23.90 -1.72
CA ALA A 426 16.92 24.10 -2.37
C ALA A 426 17.00 25.45 -3.12
N PHE A 427 15.94 25.81 -3.84
CA PHE A 427 15.83 27.10 -4.52
C PHE A 427 15.96 28.27 -3.55
N GLU A 428 15.28 28.24 -2.40
CA GLU A 428 15.37 29.29 -1.37
C GLU A 428 16.77 29.37 -0.73
N ALA A 429 17.45 28.24 -0.57
CA ALA A 429 18.80 28.18 -0.03
C ALA A 429 19.88 28.73 -0.98
N ARG A 430 19.59 28.91 -2.28
CA ARG A 430 20.57 29.34 -3.30
C ARG A 430 21.28 30.66 -2.97
N GLY A 431 20.60 31.58 -2.27
CA GLY A 431 21.19 32.87 -1.89
C GLY A 431 22.38 32.75 -0.93
N GLN A 432 22.48 31.63 -0.21
CA GLN A 432 23.56 31.35 0.74
C GLN A 432 24.47 30.22 0.25
N GLN A 433 23.91 29.21 -0.42
CA GLN A 433 24.61 27.99 -0.83
C GLN A 433 25.07 28.01 -2.31
N GLY A 434 24.66 29.03 -3.06
CA GLY A 434 24.90 29.15 -4.50
C GLY A 434 23.93 28.34 -5.36
N ASP A 435 23.86 28.64 -6.66
CA ASP A 435 22.90 28.01 -7.57
C ASP A 435 23.11 26.50 -7.77
N LYS A 436 24.28 25.96 -7.42
CA LYS A 436 24.61 24.53 -7.60
C LYS A 436 23.78 23.58 -6.74
N VAL A 437 23.21 24.06 -5.63
CA VAL A 437 22.31 23.25 -4.80
C VAL A 437 20.92 23.11 -5.41
N VAL A 438 20.57 23.93 -6.41
CA VAL A 438 19.25 23.89 -7.04
C VAL A 438 19.28 22.91 -8.22
N PRO A 439 18.50 21.81 -8.19
CA PRO A 439 18.45 20.87 -9.29
C PRO A 439 17.94 21.52 -10.59
N LYS A 440 18.51 21.10 -11.73
CA LYS A 440 18.05 21.51 -13.05
C LYS A 440 16.69 20.90 -13.36
N ILE A 441 15.82 21.61 -14.08
CA ILE A 441 14.43 21.22 -14.33
C ILE A 441 14.15 20.86 -15.78
N PHE A 442 13.34 19.82 -16.00
CA PHE A 442 12.76 19.46 -17.29
C PHE A 442 11.27 19.87 -17.28
N LEU A 443 10.95 21.04 -17.83
CA LEU A 443 9.61 21.64 -17.83
C LEU A 443 8.60 20.78 -18.57
N ASN A 444 8.96 20.13 -19.68
CA ASN A 444 8.02 19.29 -20.44
C ASN A 444 7.64 18.01 -19.67
N ALA A 445 8.45 17.59 -18.70
CA ALA A 445 8.23 16.42 -17.84
C ALA A 445 7.79 16.81 -16.40
N THR A 446 7.74 18.10 -16.07
CA THR A 446 7.31 18.61 -14.77
C THR A 446 5.80 18.79 -14.78
N ASN A 447 5.11 18.19 -13.81
CA ASN A 447 3.66 18.22 -13.69
C ASN A 447 3.14 19.63 -13.37
N GLU A 448 1.97 19.99 -13.89
CA GLU A 448 1.29 21.24 -13.56
C GLU A 448 1.04 21.41 -12.05
N SER A 449 0.92 20.32 -11.30
CA SER A 449 0.75 20.34 -9.83
C SER A 449 1.91 21.01 -9.11
N ALA A 450 3.11 21.03 -9.68
CA ALA A 450 4.26 21.73 -9.10
C ALA A 450 3.98 23.24 -8.94
N LEU A 451 3.15 23.81 -9.83
CA LEU A 451 2.77 25.22 -9.81
C LEU A 451 1.86 25.60 -8.62
N LYS A 452 1.34 24.62 -7.87
CA LYS A 452 0.65 24.87 -6.61
C LYS A 452 1.58 25.39 -5.51
N LYS A 453 2.90 25.14 -5.64
CA LYS A 453 3.92 25.54 -4.66
C LYS A 453 5.02 26.43 -5.24
N ILE A 454 5.38 26.25 -6.51
CA ILE A 454 6.53 26.91 -7.13
C ILE A 454 6.04 27.78 -8.29
N LYS A 455 6.58 29.00 -8.43
CA LYS A 455 6.22 29.85 -9.57
C LYS A 455 6.85 29.33 -10.85
N LEU A 456 6.15 29.50 -11.98
CA LEU A 456 6.65 29.06 -13.28
C LEU A 456 7.95 29.80 -13.66
N GLU A 457 8.10 31.08 -13.30
CA GLU A 457 9.36 31.80 -13.55
C GLU A 457 10.56 31.19 -12.83
N ASP A 458 10.37 30.69 -11.60
CA ASP A 458 11.45 30.11 -10.79
C ASP A 458 11.90 28.77 -11.40
N LEU A 459 10.95 27.95 -11.86
CA LEU A 459 11.25 26.71 -12.60
C LEU A 459 11.98 27.02 -13.92
N LYS A 460 11.55 28.05 -14.65
CA LYS A 460 12.17 28.46 -15.93
C LYS A 460 13.62 28.92 -15.74
N ALA A 461 13.97 29.55 -14.61
CA ALA A 461 15.32 30.01 -14.34
C ALA A 461 16.35 28.86 -14.25
N PHE A 462 15.90 27.65 -13.93
CA PHE A 462 16.73 26.45 -13.78
C PHE A 462 16.41 25.36 -14.83
N ALA A 463 15.64 25.70 -15.86
CA ALA A 463 15.21 24.75 -16.87
C ALA A 463 16.31 24.41 -17.88
N VAL A 464 16.39 23.14 -18.28
CA VAL A 464 17.27 22.68 -19.36
C VAL A 464 16.55 22.53 -20.70
N ASP A 465 15.23 22.41 -20.68
CA ASP A 465 14.37 22.40 -21.85
C ASP A 465 13.47 23.65 -21.88
N LYS A 466 12.92 23.93 -23.06
CA LYS A 466 11.99 25.04 -23.29
C LYS A 466 10.62 24.48 -23.64
N GLU A 467 9.60 25.34 -23.58
CA GLU A 467 8.30 25.01 -24.15
C GLU A 467 8.49 24.64 -25.63
N GLN A 468 8.09 23.41 -25.98
CA GLN A 468 8.14 22.91 -27.36
C GLN A 468 6.98 23.45 -28.20
#